data_AF-A0A0Q8D712-F1
#
_entry.id   AF-A0A0Q8D712-F1
#
_cell.length_a   1.000
_cell.length_b   1.000
_cell.length_c   1.000
_cell.angle_alpha   90.00
_cell.angle_beta   90.00
_cell.angle_gamma   90.00
#
_symmetry.space_group_name_H-M   'P 1'
#
loop_
_entity.id
_entity.type
_entity.pdbx_description
1 polymer ?
#
loop_
_entity_poly.entity_id
_entity_poly.type
_entity_poly.pdbx_seq_one_letter_code
_entity_poly.pdbx_strand_id
1 'polypeptide(L)'
;MIEHVPDLVGFLHHCDTLLREGRVLSLAVPDQRYCFDRLRALTGLSQLIDAHLQGRRNHSPGQVADYFLNVVKLDGRIAWDAALAAGRSLSSVEFVHTVQDANTGMDAVRKHDAYLDIHAWCFTPSWFRLLLDDLNRLGLVALRERSFSATQGHEFYIALSRDGAGPDRDRLALMREAETEIAACAL
;
A
#
# COMPACT_ATOMS: atom_id res chain seq x y z
N MET A 1 8.91 4.66 0.50
CA MET A 1 8.72 3.70 -0.62
C MET A 1 7.34 4.00 -1.26
N ILE A 2 6.73 3.15 -2.09
CA ILE A 2 5.55 3.53 -2.93
C ILE A 2 4.33 3.98 -2.10
N GLU A 3 4.21 3.49 -0.89
CA GLU A 3 3.19 3.82 0.09
C GLU A 3 3.32 5.27 0.61
N HIS A 4 4.47 5.92 0.44
CA HIS A 4 4.68 7.32 0.85
C HIS A 4 4.40 8.34 -0.27
N VAL A 5 4.10 7.89 -1.49
CA VAL A 5 3.87 8.83 -2.60
C VAL A 5 2.42 9.32 -2.60
N PRO A 6 2.14 10.63 -2.75
CA PRO A 6 0.77 11.14 -2.76
C PRO A 6 -0.07 10.75 -3.99
N ASP A 7 0.59 10.40 -5.10
CA ASP A 7 -0.02 9.91 -6.34
C ASP A 7 0.75 8.67 -6.84
N LEU A 8 0.22 7.47 -6.56
CA LEU A 8 0.85 6.21 -6.94
C LEU A 8 0.83 5.99 -8.46
N VAL A 9 -0.25 6.37 -9.14
CA VAL A 9 -0.37 6.21 -10.60
C VAL A 9 0.64 7.12 -11.30
N GLY A 10 0.73 8.38 -10.87
CA GLY A 10 1.72 9.33 -11.36
C GLY A 10 3.15 8.86 -11.07
N PHE A 11 3.41 8.30 -9.89
CA PHE A 11 4.71 7.69 -9.58
C PHE A 11 5.06 6.55 -10.55
N LEU A 12 4.14 5.61 -10.79
CA LEU A 12 4.35 4.51 -11.72
C LEU A 12 4.54 4.99 -13.17
N HIS A 13 3.79 6.01 -13.59
CA HIS A 13 3.96 6.64 -14.90
C HIS A 13 5.36 7.27 -15.03
N HIS A 14 5.81 8.06 -14.03
CA HIS A 14 7.16 8.62 -14.03
C HIS A 14 8.23 7.54 -14.10
N CYS A 15 8.09 6.46 -13.33
CA CYS A 15 9.01 5.32 -13.41
C CYS A 15 9.01 4.69 -14.80
N ASP A 16 7.85 4.51 -15.41
CA ASP A 16 7.72 4.00 -16.78
C ASP A 16 8.46 4.89 -17.79
N THR A 17 8.35 6.22 -17.69
CA THR A 17 9.05 7.14 -18.61
C THR A 17 10.58 7.03 -18.54
N LEU A 18 11.12 6.62 -17.38
CA LEU A 18 12.56 6.46 -17.15
C LEU A 18 13.03 5.04 -17.47
N LEU A 19 12.11 4.09 -17.64
CA LEU A 19 12.43 2.68 -17.84
C LEU A 19 12.84 2.43 -19.30
N ARG A 20 14.08 1.93 -19.47
CA ARG A 20 14.58 1.45 -20.76
C ARG A 20 13.88 0.15 -21.17
N GLU A 21 13.83 -0.13 -22.46
CA GLU A 21 13.28 -1.38 -22.99
C GLU A 21 13.91 -2.62 -22.33
N GLY A 22 13.06 -3.60 -22.00
CA GLY A 22 13.45 -4.85 -21.35
C GLY A 22 13.84 -4.75 -19.86
N ARG A 23 13.89 -3.53 -19.29
CA ARG A 23 14.15 -3.33 -17.85
C ARG A 23 12.87 -3.45 -17.03
N VAL A 24 13.05 -3.60 -15.72
CA VAL A 24 11.95 -3.77 -14.76
C VAL A 24 12.04 -2.71 -13.66
N LEU A 25 10.88 -2.29 -13.17
CA LEU A 25 10.75 -1.62 -11.89
C LEU A 25 10.56 -2.68 -10.81
N SER A 26 11.49 -2.80 -9.86
CA SER A 26 11.36 -3.72 -8.74
C SER A 26 10.89 -2.96 -7.50
N LEU A 27 9.83 -3.45 -6.88
CA LEU A 27 9.23 -2.88 -5.68
C LEU A 27 9.30 -3.92 -4.56
N ALA A 28 9.82 -3.50 -3.40
CA ALA A 28 9.37 -4.04 -2.13
C ALA A 28 8.09 -3.28 -1.76
N VAL A 29 7.10 -3.94 -1.18
CA VAL A 29 5.85 -3.33 -0.76
C VAL A 29 5.48 -3.85 0.62
N PRO A 30 5.12 -2.99 1.60
CA PRO A 30 4.73 -3.46 2.91
C PRO A 30 3.45 -4.30 2.79
N ASP A 31 3.46 -5.45 3.43
CA ASP A 31 2.26 -6.24 3.63
C ASP A 31 1.56 -5.74 4.89
N GLN A 32 0.39 -5.11 4.75
CA GLN A 32 -0.31 -4.50 5.88
C GLN A 32 -0.56 -5.48 7.03
N ARG A 33 -0.61 -6.79 6.72
CA ARG A 33 -0.79 -7.86 7.71
C ARG A 33 0.36 -7.91 8.73
N TYR A 34 1.54 -7.45 8.36
CA TYR A 34 2.77 -7.66 9.08
C TYR A 34 3.52 -6.35 9.42
N CYS A 35 2.84 -5.21 9.32
CA CYS A 35 3.37 -3.91 9.70
C CYS A 35 2.32 -3.07 10.44
N PHE A 36 2.75 -1.89 10.85
CA PHE A 36 1.95 -0.95 11.62
C PHE A 36 0.66 -0.49 10.94
N ASP A 37 0.48 -0.74 9.65
CA ASP A 37 -0.77 -0.49 8.92
C ASP A 37 -1.85 -1.55 9.18
N ARG A 38 -1.62 -2.54 10.04
CA ARG A 38 -2.53 -3.69 10.24
C ARG A 38 -3.99 -3.35 10.47
N LEU A 39 -4.30 -2.23 11.12
CA LEU A 39 -5.69 -1.82 11.40
C LEU A 39 -6.27 -0.87 10.33
N ARG A 40 -5.50 -0.52 9.31
CA ARG A 40 -5.91 0.40 8.26
C ARG A 40 -6.67 -0.35 7.16
N ALA A 41 -7.54 0.38 6.49
CA ALA A 41 -8.28 -0.15 5.36
C ALA A 41 -7.34 -0.39 4.17
N LEU A 42 -7.61 -1.47 3.42
CA LEU A 42 -6.95 -1.67 2.13
C LEU A 42 -7.25 -0.51 1.19
N THR A 43 -6.23 -0.12 0.42
CA THR A 43 -6.33 0.99 -0.53
C THR A 43 -7.43 0.72 -1.57
N GLY A 44 -8.37 1.65 -1.74
CA GLY A 44 -9.39 1.53 -2.77
C GLY A 44 -8.89 1.95 -4.15
N LEU A 45 -9.36 1.28 -5.21
CA LEU A 45 -9.08 1.69 -6.59
C LEU A 45 -9.50 3.15 -6.87
N SER A 46 -10.66 3.57 -6.35
CA SER A 46 -11.14 4.95 -6.46
C SER A 46 -10.17 5.95 -5.85
N GLN A 47 -9.56 5.64 -4.70
CA GLN A 47 -8.61 6.54 -4.04
C GLN A 47 -7.35 6.77 -4.89
N LEU A 48 -6.86 5.73 -5.57
CA LEU A 48 -5.71 5.84 -6.48
C LEU A 48 -6.04 6.69 -7.71
N ILE A 49 -7.20 6.43 -8.32
CA ILE A 49 -7.66 7.19 -9.50
C ILE A 49 -7.88 8.67 -9.13
N ASP A 50 -8.58 8.94 -8.04
CA ASP A 50 -8.87 10.30 -7.60
C ASP A 50 -7.59 11.07 -7.24
N ALA A 51 -6.64 10.43 -6.56
CA ALA A 51 -5.36 11.05 -6.24
C ALA A 51 -4.58 11.45 -7.51
N HIS A 52 -4.63 10.59 -8.53
CA HIS A 52 -3.99 10.84 -9.80
C HIS A 52 -4.65 11.96 -10.60
N LEU A 53 -5.98 11.91 -10.78
CA LEU A 53 -6.72 12.92 -11.53
C LEU A 53 -6.66 14.30 -10.87
N GLN A 54 -6.49 14.35 -9.55
CA GLN A 54 -6.27 15.58 -8.80
C GLN A 54 -4.82 16.08 -8.84
N GLY A 55 -3.89 15.29 -9.39
CA GLY A 55 -2.47 15.62 -9.44
C GLY A 55 -1.87 15.88 -8.05
N ARG A 56 -2.22 15.05 -7.06
CA ARG A 56 -1.85 15.31 -5.66
C ARG A 56 -0.34 15.36 -5.48
N ARG A 57 0.14 16.43 -4.84
CA ARG A 57 1.55 16.63 -4.46
C ARG A 57 1.81 16.38 -2.98
N ASN A 58 0.74 16.36 -2.17
CA ASN A 58 0.75 16.11 -0.73
C ASN A 58 -0.38 15.13 -0.39
N HIS A 59 -0.26 14.44 0.75
CA HIS A 59 -1.32 13.57 1.26
C HIS A 59 -2.58 14.39 1.58
N SER A 60 -3.75 13.78 1.45
CA SER A 60 -4.99 14.44 1.88
C SER A 60 -5.08 14.47 3.41
N PRO A 61 -5.76 15.47 4.02
CA PRO A 61 -5.98 15.48 5.47
C PRO A 61 -6.66 14.19 5.98
N GLY A 62 -7.53 13.57 5.16
CA GLY A 62 -8.14 12.28 5.50
C GLY A 62 -7.14 11.13 5.60
N GLN A 63 -6.15 11.07 4.70
CA GLN A 63 -5.06 10.09 4.79
C GLN A 63 -4.17 10.32 6.00
N VAL A 64 -3.94 11.58 6.37
CA VAL A 64 -3.18 11.92 7.58
C VAL A 64 -3.92 11.46 8.84
N ALA A 65 -5.23 11.75 8.93
CA ALA A 65 -6.05 11.29 10.05
C ALA A 65 -6.05 9.77 10.16
N ASP A 66 -6.28 9.07 9.04
CA ASP A 66 -6.29 7.61 8.99
C ASP A 66 -4.95 7.02 9.45
N TYR A 67 -3.82 7.55 8.97
CA TYR A 67 -2.50 7.11 9.41
C TYR A 67 -2.33 7.28 10.92
N PHE A 68 -2.42 8.51 11.43
CA PHE A 68 -2.12 8.77 12.84
C PHE A 68 -3.08 8.04 13.78
N LEU A 69 -4.35 7.84 13.41
CA LEU A 69 -5.30 7.15 14.28
C LEU A 69 -5.16 5.62 14.27
N ASN A 70 -4.60 5.03 13.21
CA ASN A 70 -4.65 3.57 13.02
C ASN A 70 -3.28 2.87 12.96
N VAL A 71 -2.17 3.61 13.02
CA VAL A 71 -0.83 3.03 13.13
C VAL A 71 -0.69 2.32 14.48
N VAL A 72 -0.30 1.04 14.44
CA VAL A 72 -0.13 0.20 15.63
C VAL A 72 1.26 -0.42 15.76
N LYS A 73 1.57 -0.87 16.97
CA LYS A 73 2.71 -1.74 17.26
C LYS A 73 2.24 -3.05 17.88
N LEU A 74 2.95 -4.14 17.60
CA LEU A 74 2.80 -5.45 18.22
C LEU A 74 4.05 -5.77 19.02
N ASP A 75 3.91 -6.07 20.32
CA ASP A 75 5.04 -6.35 21.22
C ASP A 75 6.18 -5.30 21.11
N GLY A 76 5.80 -4.02 20.99
CA GLY A 76 6.72 -2.89 20.85
C GLY A 76 7.32 -2.68 19.45
N ARG A 77 6.91 -3.47 18.45
CA ARG A 77 7.45 -3.43 17.08
C ARG A 77 6.42 -2.90 16.08
N ILE A 78 6.89 -2.12 15.11
CA ILE A 78 6.06 -1.57 14.01
C ILE A 78 6.07 -2.47 12.76
N ALA A 79 6.88 -3.52 12.76
CA ALA A 79 6.93 -4.54 11.72
C ALA A 79 7.24 -5.89 12.36
N TRP A 80 6.66 -6.94 11.81
CA TRP A 80 6.76 -8.29 12.33
C TRP A 80 6.65 -9.32 11.21
N ASP A 81 6.71 -10.60 11.54
CA ASP A 81 6.51 -11.67 10.59
C ASP A 81 5.36 -12.58 11.06
N ALA A 82 5.05 -13.58 10.24
CA ALA A 82 4.02 -14.56 10.57
C ALA A 82 4.33 -15.36 11.85
N ALA A 83 5.61 -15.56 12.20
CA ALA A 83 6.00 -16.29 13.39
C ALA A 83 5.72 -15.48 14.66
N LEU A 84 5.99 -14.18 14.66
CA LEU A 84 5.64 -13.30 15.79
C LEU A 84 4.12 -13.11 15.93
N ALA A 85 3.41 -12.99 14.81
CA ALA A 85 1.95 -12.85 14.83
C ALA A 85 1.23 -14.14 15.28
N ALA A 86 1.87 -15.30 15.16
CA ALA A 86 1.24 -16.59 15.49
C ALA A 86 0.78 -16.63 16.96
N GLY A 87 -0.51 -16.92 17.14
CA GLY A 87 -1.15 -17.01 18.46
C GLY A 87 -1.38 -15.66 19.16
N ARG A 88 -1.16 -14.53 18.48
CA ARG A 88 -1.58 -13.20 18.93
C ARG A 88 -3.01 -12.91 18.47
N SER A 89 -3.54 -11.79 18.92
CA SER A 89 -4.87 -11.28 18.56
C SER A 89 -4.87 -9.74 18.51
N LEU A 90 -5.98 -9.12 18.09
CA LEU A 90 -6.17 -7.66 18.04
C LEU A 90 -5.99 -7.01 19.41
N SER A 91 -6.21 -7.74 20.51
CA SER A 91 -5.94 -7.20 21.85
C SER A 91 -4.45 -7.07 22.17
N SER A 92 -3.57 -7.59 21.29
CA SER A 92 -2.11 -7.54 21.44
C SER A 92 -1.47 -6.32 20.78
N VAL A 93 -2.24 -5.52 20.03
CA VAL A 93 -1.71 -4.32 19.36
C VAL A 93 -2.01 -3.06 20.18
N GLU A 94 -1.10 -2.09 20.07
CA GLU A 94 -1.20 -0.79 20.73
C GLU A 94 -1.11 0.33 19.69
N PHE A 95 -1.97 1.34 19.79
CA PHE A 95 -1.85 2.53 18.93
C PHE A 95 -0.55 3.30 19.22
N VAL A 96 0.09 3.79 18.17
CA VAL A 96 1.37 4.50 18.26
C VAL A 96 1.18 6.00 18.55
N HIS A 97 0.11 6.59 18.02
CA HIS A 97 -0.12 8.04 18.10
C HIS A 97 -1.43 8.39 18.79
N THR A 98 -1.62 9.68 19.02
CA THR A 98 -2.78 10.27 19.68
C THR A 98 -3.67 11.02 18.69
N VAL A 99 -4.90 11.33 19.12
CA VAL A 99 -5.80 12.23 18.38
C VAL A 99 -5.18 13.62 18.17
N GLN A 100 -4.35 14.07 19.11
CA GLN A 100 -3.66 15.37 18.99
C GLN A 100 -2.62 15.36 17.87
N ASP A 101 -1.91 14.23 17.68
CA ASP A 101 -0.97 14.06 16.56
C ASP A 101 -1.71 14.12 15.23
N ALA A 102 -2.86 13.42 15.13
CA ALA A 102 -3.71 13.45 13.94
C ALA A 102 -4.19 14.88 13.62
N ASN A 103 -4.69 15.63 14.61
CA ASN A 103 -5.11 17.02 14.42
C ASN A 103 -3.95 17.91 13.96
N THR A 104 -2.77 17.74 14.56
CA THR A 104 -1.57 18.51 14.22
C THR A 104 -1.12 18.22 12.78
N GLY A 105 -1.10 16.95 12.38
CA GLY A 105 -0.77 16.53 11.02
C GLY A 105 -1.78 17.04 9.99
N MET A 106 -3.08 16.93 10.27
CA MET A 106 -4.12 17.46 9.38
C MET A 106 -3.98 18.97 9.18
N ASP A 107 -3.69 19.72 10.25
CA ASP A 107 -3.46 21.15 10.16
C ASP A 107 -2.18 21.49 9.38
N ALA A 108 -1.11 20.71 9.54
CA ALA A 108 0.13 20.90 8.78
C ALA A 108 -0.11 20.81 7.27
N VAL A 109 -0.82 19.78 6.81
CA VAL A 109 -1.16 19.64 5.38
C VAL A 109 -2.12 20.74 4.94
N ARG A 110 -3.21 20.97 5.69
CA ARG A 110 -4.29 21.86 5.26
C ARG A 110 -3.90 23.35 5.27
N LYS A 111 -3.11 23.78 6.25
CA LYS A 111 -2.77 25.20 6.47
C LYS A 111 -1.40 25.58 5.93
N HIS A 112 -0.49 24.61 5.81
CA HIS A 112 0.90 24.87 5.45
C HIS A 112 1.37 24.12 4.20
N ASP A 113 0.47 23.40 3.51
CA ASP A 113 0.79 22.59 2.32
C ASP A 113 2.01 21.67 2.55
N ALA A 114 2.12 21.15 3.78
CA ALA A 114 3.26 20.37 4.20
C ALA A 114 3.21 18.94 3.63
N TYR A 115 4.36 18.43 3.23
CA TYR A 115 4.56 16.99 3.01
C TYR A 115 4.81 16.32 4.37
N LEU A 116 4.07 15.25 4.66
CA LEU A 116 4.29 14.41 5.83
C LEU A 116 4.71 13.02 5.38
N ASP A 117 5.77 12.48 5.96
CA ASP A 117 6.28 11.16 5.59
C ASP A 117 5.43 10.05 6.25
N ILE A 118 4.30 9.73 5.62
CA ILE A 118 3.32 8.75 6.11
C ILE A 118 3.01 7.71 5.04
N HIS A 119 2.48 6.57 5.47
CA HIS A 119 1.90 5.60 4.54
C HIS A 119 0.52 6.09 4.09
N ALA A 120 0.37 6.40 2.81
CA ALA A 120 -0.88 6.75 2.15
C ALA A 120 -1.67 5.53 1.69
N TRP A 121 -0.98 4.41 1.41
CA TRP A 121 -1.53 3.23 0.75
C TRP A 121 -1.18 1.96 1.52
N CYS A 122 -2.19 1.13 1.80
CA CYS A 122 -2.06 -0.17 2.45
C CYS A 122 -2.48 -1.29 1.51
N PHE A 123 -1.73 -2.39 1.49
CA PHE A 123 -1.97 -3.52 0.59
C PHE A 123 -1.72 -4.87 1.26
N THR A 124 -2.44 -5.90 0.80
CA THR A 124 -1.93 -7.28 0.81
C THR A 124 -1.37 -7.62 -0.57
N PRO A 125 -0.59 -8.71 -0.72
CA PRO A 125 0.01 -9.06 -1.99
C PRO A 125 -1.01 -9.22 -3.14
N SER A 126 -2.05 -10.05 -2.97
CA SER A 126 -3.04 -10.25 -4.04
C SER A 126 -3.91 -9.00 -4.28
N TRP A 127 -4.13 -8.17 -3.25
CA TRP A 127 -4.83 -6.88 -3.42
C TRP A 127 -4.01 -5.89 -4.26
N PHE A 128 -2.71 -5.79 -4.04
CA PHE A 128 -1.83 -4.95 -4.87
C PHE A 128 -1.81 -5.41 -6.33
N ARG A 129 -1.66 -6.72 -6.56
CA ARG A 129 -1.69 -7.31 -7.92
C ARG A 129 -3.02 -7.02 -8.63
N LEU A 130 -4.13 -7.12 -7.92
CA LEU A 130 -5.47 -6.80 -8.42
C LEU A 130 -5.59 -5.33 -8.86
N LEU A 131 -5.20 -4.39 -7.99
CA LEU A 131 -5.28 -2.96 -8.29
C LEU A 131 -4.39 -2.58 -9.47
N LEU A 132 -3.18 -3.15 -9.55
CA LEU A 132 -2.27 -2.90 -10.66
C LEU A 132 -2.85 -3.41 -12.00
N ASP A 133 -3.44 -4.60 -12.03
CA ASP A 133 -4.08 -5.13 -13.24
C ASP A 133 -5.31 -4.29 -13.63
N ASP A 134 -6.14 -3.87 -12.66
CA ASP A 134 -7.28 -2.97 -12.90
C ASP A 134 -6.82 -1.62 -13.48
N LEU A 135 -5.80 -0.98 -12.89
CA LEU A 135 -5.23 0.28 -13.38
C LEU A 135 -4.67 0.13 -14.81
N ASN A 136 -4.04 -1.00 -15.12
CA ASN A 136 -3.52 -1.28 -16.46
C ASN A 136 -4.66 -1.44 -17.48
N ARG A 137 -5.70 -2.21 -17.14
CA ARG A 137 -6.89 -2.40 -17.99
C ARG A 137 -7.65 -1.11 -18.25
N LEU A 138 -7.63 -0.19 -17.30
CA LEU A 138 -8.20 1.16 -17.43
C LEU A 138 -7.31 2.11 -18.24
N GLY A 139 -6.11 1.69 -18.65
CA GLY A 139 -5.17 2.52 -19.41
C GLY A 139 -4.46 3.59 -18.59
N LEU A 140 -4.51 3.50 -17.26
CA LEU A 140 -3.90 4.49 -16.34
C LEU A 140 -2.42 4.20 -16.08
N VAL A 141 -1.99 2.95 -16.18
CA VAL A 141 -0.58 2.54 -16.07
C VAL A 141 -0.20 1.59 -17.20
N ALA A 142 0.96 1.80 -17.81
CA ALA A 142 1.49 0.90 -18.85
C ALA A 142 2.19 -0.34 -18.28
N LEU A 143 2.67 -0.24 -17.03
CA LEU A 143 3.41 -1.29 -16.36
C LEU A 143 2.49 -2.43 -15.91
N ARG A 144 2.95 -3.66 -16.12
CA ARG A 144 2.26 -4.91 -15.76
C ARG A 144 3.19 -5.78 -14.93
N GLU A 145 2.61 -6.70 -14.16
CA GLU A 145 3.37 -7.70 -13.42
C GLU A 145 4.20 -8.56 -14.38
N ARG A 146 5.52 -8.66 -14.10
CA ARG A 146 6.45 -9.57 -14.77
C ARG A 146 6.83 -10.74 -13.88
N SER A 147 7.03 -10.50 -12.59
CA SER A 147 7.28 -11.55 -11.60
C SER A 147 6.85 -11.09 -10.22
N PHE A 148 6.45 -12.04 -9.39
CA PHE A 148 5.96 -11.81 -8.03
C PHE A 148 6.64 -12.78 -7.05
N SER A 149 6.94 -12.28 -5.86
CA SER A 149 7.39 -13.05 -4.70
C SER A 149 6.48 -12.73 -3.52
N ALA A 150 5.94 -13.78 -2.91
CA ALA A 150 5.08 -13.67 -1.75
C ALA A 150 5.82 -13.05 -0.55
N THR A 151 5.05 -12.69 0.47
CA THR A 151 5.55 -12.01 1.66
C THR A 151 6.72 -12.76 2.30
N GLN A 152 7.82 -12.04 2.51
CA GLN A 152 8.96 -12.45 3.31
C GLN A 152 9.16 -11.42 4.43
N GLY A 153 9.04 -11.87 5.68
CA GLY A 153 9.02 -10.95 6.82
C GLY A 153 7.74 -10.12 6.81
N HIS A 154 7.86 -8.84 6.46
CA HIS A 154 6.77 -7.86 6.43
C HIS A 154 6.53 -7.22 5.06
N GLU A 155 7.22 -7.69 4.02
CA GLU A 155 7.14 -7.13 2.67
C GLU A 155 6.96 -8.24 1.63
N PHE A 156 6.27 -7.92 0.54
CA PHE A 156 6.26 -8.74 -0.67
C PHE A 156 6.96 -8.00 -1.81
N TYR A 157 7.33 -8.74 -2.85
CA TYR A 157 8.16 -8.21 -3.92
C TYR A 157 7.51 -8.42 -5.28
N ILE A 158 7.57 -7.40 -6.12
CA ILE A 158 7.03 -7.46 -7.47
C ILE A 158 7.94 -6.72 -8.44
N ALA A 159 8.14 -7.30 -9.61
CA ALA A 159 8.82 -6.67 -10.73
C ALA A 159 7.81 -6.33 -11.81
N LEU A 160 7.84 -5.09 -12.28
CA LEU A 160 6.91 -4.54 -13.26
C LEU A 160 7.63 -4.17 -14.56
N SER A 161 6.98 -4.42 -15.70
CA SER A 161 7.45 -3.98 -17.02
C SER A 161 6.29 -3.83 -18.00
N ARG A 162 6.52 -3.16 -19.13
CA ARG A 162 5.51 -2.99 -20.19
C ARG A 162 5.13 -4.31 -20.87
N ASP A 163 6.08 -5.23 -20.97
CA ASP A 163 5.93 -6.57 -21.54
C ASP A 163 5.56 -7.64 -20.48
N GLY A 164 5.26 -7.22 -19.25
CA GLY A 164 4.78 -8.11 -18.20
C GLY A 164 3.50 -8.83 -18.64
N ALA A 165 3.38 -10.11 -18.30
CA ALA A 165 2.20 -10.92 -18.64
C ALA A 165 0.96 -10.46 -17.85
N GLY A 166 1.14 -9.73 -16.75
CA GLY A 166 0.12 -9.53 -15.74
C GLY A 166 0.05 -10.73 -14.79
N PRO A 167 -0.86 -10.70 -13.81
CA PRO A 167 -1.04 -11.82 -12.89
C PRO A 167 -1.51 -13.08 -13.64
N ASP A 168 -1.05 -14.24 -13.19
CA ASP A 168 -1.45 -15.58 -13.64
C ASP A 168 -2.81 -16.03 -13.07
N ARG A 169 -3.63 -15.06 -12.66
CA ARG A 169 -4.92 -15.22 -11.99
C ARG A 169 -5.91 -14.26 -12.61
N ASP A 170 -7.17 -14.66 -12.68
CA ASP A 170 -8.23 -13.73 -13.02
C ASP A 170 -8.55 -12.80 -11.84
N ARG A 171 -9.33 -11.76 -12.14
CA ARG A 171 -9.71 -10.73 -11.17
C ARG A 171 -10.44 -11.30 -9.94
N LEU A 172 -11.29 -12.31 -10.11
CA LEU A 172 -12.08 -12.90 -9.02
C LEU A 172 -11.21 -13.81 -8.15
N ALA A 173 -10.25 -14.51 -8.75
CA ALA A 173 -9.26 -15.31 -8.03
C ALA A 173 -8.39 -14.42 -7.14
N LEU A 174 -7.86 -13.30 -7.67
CA LEU A 174 -7.09 -12.33 -6.87
C LEU A 174 -7.91 -11.73 -5.72
N MET A 175 -9.20 -11.43 -5.96
CA MET A 175 -10.10 -10.95 -4.92
C MET A 175 -10.27 -11.97 -3.79
N ARG A 176 -10.52 -13.25 -4.13
CA ARG A 176 -10.65 -14.33 -3.14
C ARG A 176 -9.36 -14.57 -2.37
N GLU A 177 -8.22 -14.48 -3.04
CA GLU A 177 -6.90 -14.56 -2.40
C GLU A 177 -6.70 -13.40 -1.43
N ALA A 178 -7.02 -12.15 -1.81
CA ALA A 178 -6.92 -10.99 -0.93
C ALA A 178 -7.81 -11.12 0.33
N GLU A 179 -9.05 -11.59 0.18
CA GLU A 179 -9.94 -11.89 1.31
C GLU A 179 -9.33 -12.96 2.24
N THR A 180 -8.74 -14.01 1.65
CA THR A 180 -8.05 -15.07 2.40
C THR A 180 -6.82 -14.54 3.13
N GLU A 181 -6.04 -13.66 2.48
CA GLU A 181 -4.86 -13.03 3.06
C GLU A 181 -5.20 -12.23 4.32
N ILE A 182 -6.27 -11.42 4.25
CA ILE A 182 -6.77 -10.65 5.39
C ILE A 182 -7.29 -11.57 6.50
N ALA A 183 -8.06 -12.60 6.16
CA ALA A 183 -8.58 -13.55 7.14
C ALA A 183 -7.47 -14.39 7.81
N ALA A 184 -6.37 -14.68 7.11
CA ALA A 184 -5.27 -15.50 7.61
C ALA A 184 -4.40 -14.79 8.65
N CYS A 185 -4.32 -13.46 8.60
CA CYS A 185 -3.59 -12.69 9.61
C CYS A 185 -4.51 -12.36 10.78
N ALA A 186 -4.89 -13.36 11.57
CA ALA A 186 -5.68 -13.17 12.79
C ALA A 186 -4.81 -12.62 13.94
N LEU A 187 -4.27 -11.41 13.78
CA LEU A 187 -4.39 -10.46 14.88
C LEU A 187 -5.87 -10.12 14.96
#